data_AF-A0A101FG71-F1
#
_entry.id   AF-A0A101FG71-F1
#
_cell.length_a   1.000
_cell.length_b   1.000
_cell.length_c   1.000
_cell.angle_alpha   90.00
_cell.angle_beta   90.00
_cell.angle_gamma   90.00
#
_symmetry.space_group_name_H-M   'P 1'
#
loop_
_entity.id
_entity.type
_entity.pdbx_description
1 polymer ?
#
loop_
_entity_poly.entity_id
_entity_poly.type
_entity_poly.pdbx_seq_one_letter_code
_entity_poly.pdbx_strand_id
1 'polypeptide(L)'
;GNFTQALQKALRKEGNSFDSIFQEAGEKWGLPPALLKAVALVESNLNPRAVSRAGAQGLMQLMPSTALSLGVKNPFDPRENIFGGARYLRSLLDRFGGDVRLALAAYNAGPGTVEKYNGVPPFPETQKYLQRVLETARNTASLNGSLEAAEEMPTTRRPAGARSRQDAAAGIATAEVSPEWVRVWAALLLAEAALAAGSSNETAD
;
A
#
# COMPACT_ATOMS: atom_id res chain seq x y z
N GLY A 1 -19.76 -13.96 -0.69
CA GLY A 1 -20.06 -12.54 -0.99
C GLY A 1 -18.92 -11.96 -1.80
N ASN A 2 -19.21 -11.17 -2.83
CA ASN A 2 -18.22 -10.71 -3.80
C ASN A 2 -17.28 -9.65 -3.16
N PHE A 3 -16.13 -10.08 -2.65
CA PHE A 3 -15.14 -9.24 -1.94
C PHE A 3 -14.82 -7.97 -2.73
N THR A 4 -14.69 -8.08 -4.06
CA THR A 4 -14.44 -6.97 -4.97
C THR A 4 -15.55 -5.92 -4.97
N GLN A 5 -16.82 -6.31 -4.87
CA GLN A 5 -17.94 -5.34 -4.80
C GLN A 5 -18.01 -4.65 -3.43
N ALA A 6 -17.76 -5.39 -2.35
CA ALA A 6 -17.67 -4.80 -1.01
C ALA A 6 -16.50 -3.81 -0.94
N LEU A 7 -15.36 -4.16 -1.54
CA LEU A 7 -14.19 -3.32 -1.67
C LEU A 7 -14.48 -2.05 -2.46
N GLN A 8 -15.06 -2.16 -3.66
CA GLN A 8 -15.45 -1.00 -4.47
C GLN A 8 -16.42 -0.07 -3.72
N LYS A 9 -17.38 -0.63 -2.98
CA LYS A 9 -18.33 0.16 -2.19
C LYS A 9 -17.66 0.88 -1.02
N ALA A 10 -16.75 0.21 -0.31
CA ALA A 10 -15.98 0.81 0.79
C ALA A 10 -15.06 1.93 0.27
N LEU A 11 -14.32 1.67 -0.80
CA LEU A 11 -13.44 2.66 -1.46
C LEU A 11 -14.20 3.91 -1.90
N ARG A 12 -15.42 3.77 -2.45
CA ARG A 12 -16.25 4.90 -2.88
C ARG A 12 -16.89 5.67 -1.72
N LYS A 13 -17.22 5.00 -0.62
CA LYS A 13 -17.90 5.63 0.53
C LYS A 13 -16.93 6.39 1.43
N GLU A 14 -15.70 5.91 1.57
CA GLU A 14 -14.71 6.44 2.51
C GLU A 14 -13.49 7.07 1.84
N GLY A 15 -13.38 7.01 0.50
CA GLY A 15 -12.30 7.61 -0.29
C GLY A 15 -12.09 9.12 -0.11
N ASN A 16 -12.95 9.81 0.64
CA ASN A 16 -12.74 11.21 0.99
C ASN A 16 -12.24 11.46 2.43
N SER A 17 -12.30 10.52 3.39
CA SER A 17 -12.02 10.87 4.81
C SER A 17 -10.60 10.55 5.30
N PHE A 18 -9.90 9.59 4.70
CA PHE A 18 -8.56 9.17 5.16
C PHE A 18 -7.47 9.24 4.08
N ASP A 19 -7.83 9.51 2.82
CA ASP A 19 -6.89 9.41 1.69
C ASP A 19 -5.72 10.37 1.83
N SER A 20 -5.96 11.60 2.31
CA SER A 20 -4.87 12.55 2.63
C SER A 20 -3.92 12.02 3.71
N ILE A 21 -4.44 11.33 4.73
CA ILE A 21 -3.61 10.74 5.80
C ILE A 21 -2.75 9.61 5.24
N PHE A 22 -3.32 8.75 4.38
CA PHE A 22 -2.57 7.68 3.71
C PHE A 22 -1.51 8.23 2.76
N GLN A 23 -1.82 9.31 2.04
CA GLN A 23 -0.88 10.00 1.17
C GLN A 23 0.30 10.57 1.97
N GLU A 24 0.02 11.37 2.99
CA GLU A 24 1.06 11.97 3.84
C GLU A 24 1.91 10.92 4.56
N ALA A 25 1.29 9.84 5.06
CA ALA A 25 2.02 8.75 5.69
C ALA A 25 2.89 7.99 4.68
N GLY A 26 2.37 7.78 3.47
CA GLY A 26 3.09 7.16 2.36
C GLY A 26 4.32 7.97 1.95
N GLU A 27 4.15 9.27 1.75
CA GLU A 27 5.23 10.21 1.45
C GLU A 27 6.30 10.22 2.55
N LYS A 28 5.87 10.31 3.82
CA LYS A 28 6.78 10.37 4.96
C LYS A 28 7.65 9.11 5.11
N TRP A 29 7.09 7.93 4.84
CA TRP A 29 7.77 6.65 5.07
C TRP A 29 8.22 5.96 3.79
N GLY A 30 8.09 6.61 2.62
CA GLY A 30 8.47 6.04 1.33
C GLY A 30 7.66 4.79 0.97
N LEU A 31 6.36 4.80 1.25
CA LEU A 31 5.43 3.69 1.01
C LEU A 31 4.35 4.12 0.01
N PRO A 32 3.93 3.25 -0.92
CA PRO A 32 2.79 3.54 -1.77
C PRO A 32 1.51 3.74 -0.93
N PRO A 33 0.78 4.86 -1.07
CA PRO A 33 -0.46 5.08 -0.33
C PRO A 33 -1.50 3.98 -0.56
N ALA A 34 -1.56 3.43 -1.78
CA ALA A 34 -2.41 2.29 -2.13
C ALA A 34 -2.08 1.02 -1.31
N LEU A 35 -0.81 0.78 -0.97
CA LEU A 35 -0.40 -0.35 -0.13
C LEU A 35 -0.87 -0.14 1.32
N LEU A 36 -0.68 1.06 1.87
CA LEU A 36 -1.14 1.39 3.23
C LEU A 36 -2.66 1.25 3.36
N LYS A 37 -3.40 1.79 2.38
CA LYS A 37 -4.86 1.69 2.32
C LYS A 37 -5.30 0.24 2.18
N ALA A 38 -4.61 -0.58 1.39
CA ALA A 38 -4.89 -2.01 1.26
C ALA A 38 -4.69 -2.79 2.56
N VAL A 39 -3.59 -2.52 3.29
CA VAL A 39 -3.39 -3.09 4.62
C VAL A 39 -4.56 -2.71 5.53
N ALA A 40 -4.88 -1.43 5.65
CA ALA A 40 -5.98 -0.97 6.52
C ALA A 40 -7.36 -1.58 6.15
N LEU A 41 -7.63 -1.75 4.86
CA LEU A 41 -8.84 -2.41 4.37
C LEU A 41 -8.90 -3.89 4.75
N VAL A 42 -7.78 -4.62 4.62
CA VAL A 42 -7.73 -6.04 4.99
C VAL A 42 -7.81 -6.22 6.51
N GLU A 43 -7.18 -5.33 7.27
CA GLU A 43 -7.11 -5.37 8.73
C GLU A 43 -8.44 -5.01 9.41
N SER A 44 -9.06 -3.90 9.01
CA SER A 44 -10.21 -3.34 9.72
C SER A 44 -11.42 -3.03 8.83
N ASN A 45 -11.29 -3.21 7.52
CA ASN A 45 -12.24 -2.66 6.54
C ASN A 45 -12.45 -1.14 6.77
N LEU A 46 -11.34 -0.43 7.04
CA LEU A 46 -11.29 1.00 7.37
C LEU A 46 -12.15 1.44 8.56
N ASN A 47 -12.42 0.53 9.51
CA ASN A 47 -13.09 0.89 10.75
C ASN A 47 -12.09 1.41 11.80
N PRO A 48 -12.07 2.72 12.14
CA PRO A 48 -11.12 3.26 13.11
C PRO A 48 -11.36 2.80 14.55
N ARG A 49 -12.51 2.17 14.82
CA ARG A 49 -12.86 1.62 16.14
C ARG A 49 -12.72 0.09 16.19
N ALA A 50 -12.12 -0.53 15.18
CA ALA A 50 -11.93 -1.98 15.16
C ALA A 50 -11.05 -2.46 16.32
N VAL A 51 -11.47 -3.54 16.97
CA VAL A 51 -10.69 -4.26 17.98
C VAL A 51 -10.75 -5.76 17.67
N SER A 52 -9.60 -6.40 17.46
CA SER A 52 -9.56 -7.85 17.26
C SER A 52 -9.72 -8.62 18.58
N ARG A 53 -9.98 -9.93 18.48
CA ARG A 53 -9.98 -10.83 19.65
C ARG A 53 -8.65 -10.85 20.40
N ALA A 54 -7.54 -10.63 19.71
CA ALA A 54 -6.22 -10.57 20.30
C ALA A 54 -5.89 -9.18 20.88
N GLY A 55 -6.75 -8.18 20.67
CA GLY A 55 -6.57 -6.82 21.18
C GLY A 55 -5.89 -5.85 20.22
N ALA A 56 -5.74 -6.20 18.94
CA ALA A 56 -5.26 -5.27 17.91
C ALA A 56 -6.27 -4.14 17.67
N GLN A 57 -5.82 -2.90 17.47
CA GLN A 57 -6.68 -1.71 17.53
C GLN A 57 -6.54 -0.80 16.30
N GLY A 58 -7.69 -0.23 15.90
CA GLY A 58 -7.78 0.81 14.88
C GLY A 58 -7.64 0.33 13.44
N LEU A 59 -7.41 1.29 12.54
CA LEU A 59 -7.42 1.09 11.08
C LEU A 59 -6.43 0.04 10.59
N MET A 60 -5.19 0.10 11.10
CA MET A 60 -4.08 -0.78 10.74
C MET A 60 -3.83 -1.88 11.77
N GLN A 61 -4.79 -2.10 12.69
CA GLN A 61 -4.79 -3.15 13.70
C GLN A 61 -3.45 -3.31 14.43
N LEU A 62 -3.00 -2.22 15.06
CA LEU A 62 -1.77 -2.26 15.86
C LEU A 62 -2.03 -2.97 17.19
N MET A 63 -1.17 -3.91 17.54
CA MET A 63 -1.14 -4.46 18.90
C MET A 63 -0.77 -3.37 19.91
N PRO A 64 -1.30 -3.37 21.14
CA PRO A 64 -1.06 -2.28 22.10
C PRO A 64 0.43 -2.03 22.39
N SER A 65 1.24 -3.08 22.52
CA SER A 65 2.69 -2.98 22.71
C SER A 65 3.39 -2.36 21.50
N THR A 66 2.96 -2.71 20.29
CA THR A 66 3.44 -2.14 19.03
C THR A 66 3.04 -0.67 18.88
N ALA A 67 1.79 -0.33 19.18
CA ALA A 67 1.32 1.06 19.17
C ALA A 67 2.17 1.94 20.10
N LEU A 68 2.42 1.46 21.32
CA LEU A 68 3.26 2.14 22.29
C LEU A 68 4.70 2.36 21.80
N SER A 69 5.34 1.32 21.24
CA SER A 69 6.72 1.43 20.76
C SER A 69 6.87 2.37 19.55
N LEU A 70 5.78 2.56 18.79
CA LEU A 70 5.73 3.47 17.65
C LEU A 70 5.38 4.91 18.02
N GLY A 71 5.01 5.17 19.29
CA GLY A 71 4.61 6.48 19.79
C GLY A 71 3.15 6.84 19.52
N VAL A 72 2.30 5.85 19.22
CA VAL A 72 0.85 6.02 19.07
C VAL A 72 0.23 6.13 20.45
N LYS A 73 -0.34 7.29 20.78
CA LYS A 73 -0.98 7.58 22.07
C LYS A 73 -2.43 7.13 22.05
N ASN A 74 -3.13 7.35 20.94
CA ASN A 74 -4.50 6.90 20.74
C ASN A 74 -4.60 6.00 19.49
N PRO A 75 -4.67 4.66 19.64
CA PRO A 75 -4.75 3.76 18.50
C PRO A 75 -6.10 3.82 17.76
N PHE A 76 -7.11 4.51 18.30
CA PHE A 76 -8.38 4.76 17.62
C PHE A 76 -8.42 6.11 16.90
N ASP A 77 -7.39 6.95 17.06
CA ASP A 77 -7.22 8.13 16.21
C ASP A 77 -6.71 7.67 14.83
N PRO A 78 -7.43 7.98 13.73
CA PRO A 78 -7.04 7.55 12.39
C PRO A 78 -5.62 7.98 12.00
N ARG A 79 -5.23 9.22 12.34
CA ARG A 79 -3.94 9.77 11.92
C ARG A 79 -2.80 9.11 12.67
N GLU A 80 -2.91 9.01 13.99
CA GLU A 80 -1.89 8.31 14.79
C GLU A 80 -1.76 6.85 14.39
N ASN A 81 -2.88 6.15 14.18
CA ASN A 81 -2.89 4.73 13.82
C ASN A 81 -2.28 4.49 12.42
N ILE A 82 -2.67 5.29 11.42
CA ILE A 82 -2.11 5.19 10.06
C ILE A 82 -0.60 5.50 10.06
N PHE A 83 -0.17 6.56 10.73
CA PHE A 83 1.26 6.90 10.80
C PHE A 83 2.07 5.85 11.56
N GLY A 84 1.50 5.29 12.63
CA GLY A 84 2.09 4.17 13.37
C GLY A 84 2.25 2.94 12.49
N GLY A 85 1.18 2.49 11.82
CA GLY A 85 1.21 1.33 10.94
C GLY A 85 2.12 1.51 9.72
N ALA A 86 2.16 2.72 9.14
CA ALA A 86 3.11 3.04 8.06
C ALA A 86 4.57 2.94 8.54
N ARG A 87 4.89 3.52 9.71
CA ARG A 87 6.21 3.40 10.33
C ARG A 87 6.58 1.94 10.60
N TYR A 88 5.63 1.15 11.09
CA TYR A 88 5.85 -0.27 11.35
C TYR A 88 6.14 -1.03 10.06
N LEU A 89 5.33 -0.85 9.02
CA LEU A 89 5.52 -1.50 7.73
C LEU A 89 6.86 -1.11 7.09
N ARG A 90 7.28 0.15 7.17
CA ARG A 90 8.62 0.59 6.74
C ARG A 90 9.72 -0.17 7.48
N SER A 91 9.62 -0.28 8.81
CA SER A 91 10.62 -1.01 9.60
C SER A 91 10.72 -2.49 9.22
N LEU A 92 9.61 -3.10 8.80
CA LEU A 92 9.60 -4.48 8.31
C LEU A 92 10.23 -4.58 6.91
N LEU A 93 9.96 -3.63 6.02
CA LEU A 93 10.67 -3.57 4.73
C LEU A 93 12.18 -3.43 4.94
N ASP A 94 12.62 -2.55 5.83
CA ASP A 94 14.04 -2.40 6.17
C ASP A 94 14.64 -3.71 6.67
N ARG A 95 13.93 -4.39 7.57
CA ARG A 95 14.35 -5.68 8.15
C ARG A 95 14.48 -6.80 7.11
N PHE A 96 13.60 -6.81 6.11
CA PHE A 96 13.55 -7.84 5.07
C PHE A 96 14.10 -7.37 3.72
N GLY A 97 15.02 -6.40 3.72
CA GLY A 97 15.77 -5.99 2.52
C GLY A 97 14.92 -5.39 1.40
N GLY A 98 13.76 -4.81 1.73
CA GLY A 98 12.81 -4.26 0.78
C GLY A 98 11.84 -5.28 0.18
N ASP A 99 11.86 -6.54 0.60
CA ASP A 99 10.90 -7.54 0.14
C ASP A 99 9.51 -7.28 0.74
N VAL A 100 8.61 -6.78 -0.11
CA VAL A 100 7.22 -6.45 0.26
C VAL A 100 6.45 -7.68 0.74
N ARG A 101 6.67 -8.86 0.16
CA ARG A 101 5.97 -10.09 0.56
C ARG A 101 6.40 -10.53 1.95
N LEU A 102 7.70 -10.49 2.24
CA LEU A 102 8.21 -10.81 3.58
C LEU A 102 7.79 -9.78 4.62
N ALA A 103 7.80 -8.48 4.27
CA ALA A 103 7.33 -7.44 5.17
C ALA A 103 5.84 -7.59 5.51
N LEU A 104 4.97 -7.86 4.54
CA LEU A 104 3.55 -8.11 4.78
C LEU A 104 3.32 -9.41 5.56
N ALA A 105 4.09 -10.47 5.28
CA ALA A 105 4.02 -11.70 6.06
C ALA A 105 4.41 -11.46 7.52
N ALA A 106 5.45 -10.65 7.76
CA ALA A 106 5.89 -10.27 9.09
C ALA A 106 4.91 -9.33 9.80
N TYR A 107 4.20 -8.48 9.06
CA TYR A 107 3.15 -7.63 9.62
C TYR A 107 2.03 -8.49 10.22
N ASN A 108 1.64 -9.56 9.53
CA ASN A 108 0.57 -10.47 9.94
C ASN A 108 1.01 -11.53 10.97
N ALA A 109 2.10 -12.23 10.70
CA ALA A 109 2.55 -13.40 11.48
C ALA A 109 3.65 -13.08 12.50
N GLY A 110 4.15 -11.84 12.50
CA GLY A 110 5.28 -11.40 13.30
C GLY A 110 6.63 -11.65 12.60
N PRO A 111 7.60 -10.73 12.75
CA PRO A 111 8.90 -10.84 12.06
C PRO A 111 9.73 -12.04 12.51
N GLY A 112 9.69 -12.41 13.79
CA GLY A 112 10.40 -13.59 14.29
C GLY A 112 9.90 -14.90 13.67
N THR A 113 8.62 -14.96 13.29
CA THR A 113 8.07 -16.10 12.55
C THR A 113 8.67 -16.18 11.15
N VAL A 114 8.70 -15.06 10.41
CA VAL A 114 9.27 -15.00 9.06
C VAL A 114 10.75 -15.37 9.07
N GLU A 115 11.51 -14.90 10.06
CA GLU A 115 12.92 -15.27 10.25
C GLU A 115 13.09 -16.76 10.54
N LYS A 116 12.27 -17.32 11.44
CA LYS A 116 12.31 -18.76 11.76
C LYS A 116 12.06 -19.64 10.55
N TYR A 117 11.14 -19.24 9.66
CA TYR A 117 10.84 -19.95 8.43
C TYR A 117 11.77 -19.59 7.26
N ASN A 118 12.67 -18.61 7.45
CA ASN A 118 13.50 -18.05 6.39
C ASN A 118 12.70 -17.67 5.13
N GLY A 119 11.51 -17.11 5.35
CA GLY A 119 10.54 -16.88 4.28
C GLY A 119 9.11 -16.72 4.79
N VAL A 120 8.16 -16.66 3.86
CA VAL A 120 6.74 -16.61 4.20
C VAL A 120 6.35 -17.94 4.89
N PRO A 121 5.79 -17.91 6.11
CA PRO A 121 5.40 -19.14 6.79
C PRO A 121 4.28 -19.87 6.03
N PRO A 122 4.21 -21.21 6.11
CA PRO A 122 3.19 -22.02 5.46
C PRO A 122 1.85 -21.98 6.21
N PHE A 123 1.49 -20.82 6.79
CA PHE A 123 0.24 -20.62 7.50
C PHE A 123 -0.85 -20.20 6.51
N PRO A 124 -1.95 -20.95 6.37
CA PRO A 124 -3.02 -20.61 5.44
C PRO A 124 -3.55 -19.19 5.62
N GLU A 125 -3.61 -18.71 6.86
CA GLU A 125 -4.05 -17.36 7.22
C GLU A 125 -3.11 -16.29 6.64
N THR A 126 -1.79 -16.47 6.78
CA THR A 126 -0.78 -15.54 6.27
C THR A 126 -0.73 -15.52 4.75
N GLN A 127 -0.85 -16.68 4.10
CA GLN A 127 -0.92 -16.75 2.63
C GLN A 127 -2.16 -16.02 2.09
N LYS A 128 -3.33 -16.24 2.72
CA LYS A 128 -4.58 -15.53 2.37
C LYS A 128 -4.47 -14.02 2.63
N TYR A 129 -3.81 -13.62 3.72
CA TYR A 129 -3.56 -12.22 4.03
C TYR A 129 -2.76 -11.55 2.92
N LEU A 130 -1.63 -12.15 2.51
CA LEU A 130 -0.80 -11.64 1.42
C LEU A 130 -1.59 -11.47 0.13
N GLN A 131 -2.34 -12.51 -0.27
CA GLN A 131 -3.17 -12.46 -1.48
C GLN A 131 -4.16 -11.28 -1.42
N ARG A 132 -4.88 -11.13 -0.30
CA ARG A 132 -5.88 -10.07 -0.13
C ARG A 132 -5.25 -8.67 -0.17
N VAL A 133 -4.12 -8.46 0.50
CA VAL A 133 -3.46 -7.14 0.52
C VAL A 133 -2.94 -6.79 -0.86
N LEU A 134 -2.23 -7.70 -1.54
CA LEU A 134 -1.65 -7.44 -2.86
C LEU A 134 -2.73 -7.18 -3.92
N GLU A 135 -3.79 -7.99 -3.93
CA GLU A 135 -4.93 -7.77 -4.84
C GLU A 135 -5.63 -6.44 -4.55
N THR A 136 -5.82 -6.10 -3.27
CA THR A 136 -6.46 -4.84 -2.87
C THR A 136 -5.59 -3.63 -3.24
N ALA A 137 -4.27 -3.71 -3.05
CA ALA A 137 -3.33 -2.66 -3.40
C ALA A 137 -3.34 -2.39 -4.90
N ARG A 138 -3.31 -3.46 -5.72
CA ARG A 138 -3.43 -3.36 -7.18
C ARG A 138 -4.71 -2.66 -7.59
N ASN A 139 -5.85 -3.11 -7.08
CA ASN A 139 -7.16 -2.55 -7.43
C ASN A 139 -7.27 -1.08 -7.00
N THR A 140 -6.72 -0.72 -5.85
CA THR A 140 -6.72 0.66 -5.33
C THR A 140 -5.83 1.57 -6.19
N ALA A 141 -4.66 1.08 -6.61
CA ALA A 141 -3.76 1.84 -7.48
C ALA A 141 -4.35 2.06 -8.88
N SER A 142 -4.97 1.04 -9.47
CA SER A 142 -5.65 1.18 -10.77
C SER A 142 -6.81 2.18 -10.73
N LEU A 143 -7.54 2.25 -9.61
CA LEU A 143 -8.60 3.24 -9.41
C LEU A 143 -8.05 4.64 -9.24
N ASN A 144 -6.97 4.82 -8.46
CA ASN A 144 -6.33 6.13 -8.30
C ASN A 144 -5.74 6.65 -9.62
N GLY A 145 -5.05 5.80 -10.38
CA GLY A 145 -4.55 6.20 -11.70
C GLY A 145 -5.65 6.52 -12.72
N SER A 146 -6.82 5.86 -12.61
CA SER A 146 -7.98 6.18 -13.44
C SER A 146 -8.67 7.49 -13.03
N LEU A 147 -8.58 7.88 -11.76
CA LEU A 147 -9.12 9.14 -11.23
C LEU A 147 -8.20 10.32 -11.56
N GLU A 148 -6.88 10.16 -11.40
CA GLU A 148 -5.88 11.14 -11.82
C GLU A 148 -5.96 11.40 -13.34
N ALA A 149 -6.09 10.33 -14.15
CA ALA A 149 -6.28 10.46 -15.59
C ALA A 149 -7.63 11.11 -15.98
N ALA A 150 -8.66 11.02 -15.14
CA ALA A 150 -9.94 11.67 -15.36
C ALA A 150 -9.95 13.14 -14.91
N GLU A 151 -9.14 13.51 -13.91
CA GLU A 151 -8.96 14.89 -13.45
C GLU A 151 -7.99 15.69 -14.33
N GLU A 152 -7.03 15.04 -15.00
CA GLU A 152 -6.15 15.67 -15.99
C GLU A 152 -6.79 15.86 -17.38
N MET A 153 -8.07 15.52 -17.57
CA MET A 153 -8.76 15.80 -18.84
C MET A 153 -8.90 17.31 -19.06
N PRO A 154 -8.26 17.89 -20.09
CA PRO A 154 -8.42 19.30 -20.38
C PRO A 154 -9.84 19.53 -20.88
N THR A 155 -10.58 20.41 -20.21
CA THR A 155 -11.84 20.94 -20.74
C THR A 155 -11.53 21.87 -21.91
N THR A 156 -11.17 21.29 -23.07
CA THR A 156 -10.93 22.04 -24.30
C THR A 156 -12.24 22.63 -24.81
N ARG A 157 -12.64 23.79 -24.29
CA ARG A 157 -13.32 24.80 -25.10
C ARG A 157 -12.26 25.45 -26.01
N ARG A 158 -12.18 24.89 -27.22
CA ARG A 158 -11.73 25.43 -28.53
C ARG A 158 -10.55 26.44 -28.56
N PRO A 159 -9.49 26.21 -29.37
CA PRO A 159 -8.41 27.17 -29.50
C PRO A 159 -8.84 28.35 -30.40
N ALA A 160 -8.52 29.56 -29.97
CA ALA A 160 -8.46 30.73 -30.83
C ALA A 160 -7.09 31.40 -30.64
N GLY A 161 -6.21 31.21 -31.63
CA GLY A 161 -5.23 32.22 -32.02
C GLY A 161 -3.85 32.21 -31.35
N ALA A 162 -2.85 32.12 -32.22
CA ALA A 162 -1.57 32.86 -32.22
C ALA A 162 -0.35 32.35 -31.43
N ARG A 163 0.64 31.86 -32.21
CA ARG A 163 2.12 32.15 -32.28
C ARG A 163 2.76 32.86 -31.05
N SER A 164 4.00 32.58 -30.59
CA SER A 164 5.28 32.45 -31.32
C SER A 164 6.48 32.09 -30.40
N ARG A 165 7.42 31.29 -30.95
CA ARG A 165 8.91 31.26 -30.83
C ARG A 165 9.67 31.44 -29.49
N GLN A 166 10.54 30.42 -29.26
CA GLN A 166 11.98 30.40 -28.87
C GLN A 166 12.47 31.16 -27.62
N ASP A 167 13.06 30.38 -26.70
CA ASP A 167 14.34 30.55 -25.94
C ASP A 167 14.32 29.48 -24.81
N ALA A 168 15.36 28.83 -24.30
CA ALA A 168 16.80 28.73 -24.55
C ALA A 168 17.28 27.42 -23.88
N ALA A 169 18.44 26.93 -24.29
CA ALA A 169 19.11 25.74 -23.75
C ALA A 169 19.93 26.03 -22.47
N ALA A 170 19.94 25.09 -21.52
CA ALA A 170 21.02 24.75 -20.56
C ALA A 170 20.39 23.74 -19.56
N GLY A 171 20.84 22.49 -19.45
CA GLY A 171 22.11 22.14 -18.85
C GLY A 171 21.95 22.03 -17.32
N ILE A 172 21.76 20.81 -16.83
CA ILE A 172 22.50 20.14 -15.74
C ILE A 172 21.81 18.79 -15.50
N ALA A 173 22.57 17.71 -15.73
CA ALA A 173 22.23 16.38 -15.28
C ALA A 173 22.26 16.36 -13.75
N THR A 174 21.09 16.41 -13.12
CA THR A 174 20.95 15.94 -11.74
C THR A 174 20.75 14.43 -11.82
N ALA A 175 21.66 13.67 -11.22
CA ALA A 175 21.43 12.27 -10.93
C ALA A 175 20.13 12.18 -10.11
N GLU A 176 19.04 11.80 -10.77
CA GLU A 176 17.78 11.51 -10.11
C GLU A 176 18.04 10.32 -9.18
N VAL A 177 18.15 10.61 -7.88
CA VAL A 177 17.97 9.58 -6.86
C VAL A 177 16.52 9.14 -7.05
N SER A 178 16.33 8.09 -7.83
CA SER A 178 15.03 7.50 -8.09
C SER A 178 14.35 7.30 -6.73
N PRO A 179 13.17 7.89 -6.48
CA PRO A 179 12.55 7.83 -5.17
C PRO A 179 12.48 6.38 -4.68
N GLU A 180 12.78 6.14 -3.40
CA GLU A 180 12.77 4.77 -2.83
C GLU A 180 11.43 4.02 -3.08
N TRP A 181 10.33 4.74 -3.30
CA TRP A 181 9.05 4.15 -3.70
C TRP A 181 9.09 3.46 -5.08
N VAL A 182 9.95 3.87 -6.01
CA VAL A 182 10.14 3.23 -7.33
C VAL A 182 10.63 1.80 -7.14
N ARG A 183 11.47 1.56 -6.12
CA ARG A 183 11.97 0.22 -5.77
C ARG A 183 10.87 -0.63 -5.15
N VAL A 184 10.01 -0.04 -4.32
CA VAL A 184 8.84 -0.71 -3.73
C VAL A 184 7.82 -1.07 -4.81
N TRP A 185 7.55 -0.17 -5.74
CA TRP A 185 6.69 -0.43 -6.90
C TRP A 185 7.29 -1.47 -7.83
N ALA A 186 8.59 -1.42 -8.12
CA ALA A 186 9.28 -2.46 -8.89
C ALA A 186 9.23 -3.83 -8.21
N ALA A 187 9.37 -3.89 -6.87
CA ALA A 187 9.20 -5.12 -6.11
C ALA A 187 7.76 -5.65 -6.15
N LEU A 188 6.77 -4.74 -6.10
CA LEU A 188 5.35 -5.10 -6.27
C LEU A 188 5.08 -5.66 -7.67
N LEU A 189 5.57 -5.00 -8.72
CA LEU A 189 5.52 -5.46 -10.12
C LEU A 189 6.26 -6.79 -10.34
N LEU A 190 7.41 -7.01 -9.70
CA LEU A 190 8.10 -8.30 -9.76
C LEU A 190 7.31 -9.40 -9.05
N ALA A 191 6.63 -9.09 -7.95
CA ALA A 191 5.67 -10.01 -7.35
C ALA A 191 4.47 -10.30 -8.28
N GLU A 192 4.05 -9.36 -9.12
CA GLU A 192 3.04 -9.59 -10.17
C GLU A 192 3.52 -10.62 -11.21
N ALA A 193 4.77 -10.52 -11.67
CA ALA A 193 5.34 -11.48 -12.63
C ALA A 193 5.41 -12.91 -12.07
N ALA A 194 5.76 -13.05 -10.78
CA ALA A 194 5.86 -14.35 -10.12
C ALA A 194 4.49 -15.02 -9.90
N LEU A 195 3.43 -14.24 -9.63
CA LEU A 195 2.06 -14.77 -9.47
C LEU A 195 1.44 -15.19 -10.81
N ALA A 196 1.79 -14.53 -11.91
CA ALA A 196 1.33 -14.91 -13.24
C ALA A 196 2.02 -16.20 -13.77
N ALA A 197 3.30 -16.40 -13.45
CA ALA A 197 4.08 -17.57 -13.88
C ALA A 197 3.73 -18.87 -13.12
N GLY A 198 3.13 -18.78 -11.94
CA GLY A 198 2.71 -19.95 -11.14
C GLY A 198 1.38 -20.58 -11.56
N SER A 199 0.64 -19.96 -12.49
CA SER A 199 -0.67 -20.45 -12.97
C SER A 199 -0.59 -21.34 -14.22
N SER A 200 0.60 -21.56 -14.78
CA SER A 200 0.77 -22.22 -16.09
C SER A 200 1.54 -23.54 -16.04
N ASN A 201 1.67 -24.20 -14.89
CA ASN A 201 2.40 -25.47 -14.82
C ASN A 201 1.65 -26.54 -14.00
N GLU A 202 0.45 -26.90 -14.45
CA GLU A 202 -0.21 -28.16 -14.10
C GLU A 202 -1.16 -28.52 -15.25
N THR A 203 -0.63 -29.22 -16.26
CA THR A 203 -1.32 -30.17 -17.18
C THR A 203 -0.34 -30.59 -18.28
N ALA A 204 0.62 -31.44 -17.93
CA ALA A 204 1.33 -32.31 -18.87
C ALA A 204 2.06 -33.40 -18.07
N ASP A 205 1.34 -34.44 -17.67
CA ASP A 205 1.64 -35.87 -17.90
C ASP A 205 0.64 -36.77 -17.16
#